data_AF-A0A218V6Q1-F1
#
_entry.id   AF-A0A218V6Q1-F1
#
_cell.length_a   1.000
_cell.length_b   1.000
_cell.length_c   1.000
_cell.angle_alpha   90.00
_cell.angle_beta   90.00
_cell.angle_gamma   90.00
#
_symmetry.space_group_name_H-M   'P 1'
#
loop_
_entity.id
_entity.type
_entity.pdbx_description
1 polymer ?
#
loop_
_entity_poly.entity_id
_entity_poly.type
_entity_poly.pdbx_seq_one_letter_code
_entity_poly.pdbx_strand_id
1 'polypeptide(L)'
;MMETVRKITLSRAMRTMQDLFPLEYNFYPRSWILPEELPLFMAEVRMMKDSNPSWKPTFIVKPDGGCQGDGIYLIKDPSDIRLTGSIQSRPAVVQEYICKPLLVDKLKFDIRLYVLLKSLEPLEIYIAKDGLSRFCTEPYQEPTLKNLHQVFMHLTNYSLNIHSGNFIHSDSANTGSKRTFSSILCRLSSRGADIKKLWSDIISLVIKTIIALTPELKVYYQSDIPAGKPGPTCFQILGFDILLMKDLKPMLLEVNANPSMRIEHEQELSPGVFENVPSPVDEKVKVAVIRDTLRLMDPQKKKKKDTQCQSSEEPPAAAAEAALPSLFLKQVFPKYARHFSYLRLVDRVAALFIRFLGVKGTTKLGPTGFRTFIRSVGSKLVLFVAHPQLAAFVMPS
;
A
#
# COMPACT_ATOMS: atom_id res chain seq x y z
N MET A 1 5.72 -10.19 4.84
CA MET A 1 4.69 -9.20 4.43
C MET A 1 4.45 -8.13 5.48
N MET A 2 4.00 -8.46 6.71
CA MET A 2 3.73 -7.46 7.76
C MET A 2 4.93 -6.51 7.98
N GLU A 3 6.12 -7.07 8.13
CA GLU A 3 7.38 -6.32 8.27
C GLU A 3 7.69 -5.44 7.05
N THR A 4 7.39 -5.93 5.84
CA THR A 4 7.69 -5.27 4.56
C THR A 4 6.81 -4.05 4.31
N VAL A 5 5.58 -4.05 4.84
CA VAL A 5 4.63 -2.94 4.68
C VAL A 5 4.55 -2.01 5.89
N ARG A 6 5.41 -2.21 6.92
CA ARG A 6 5.63 -1.20 7.95
C ARG A 6 6.10 0.11 7.31
N LYS A 7 5.82 1.24 7.97
CA LYS A 7 6.00 2.57 7.36
C LYS A 7 7.44 2.80 6.94
N ILE A 8 8.41 2.43 7.77
CA ILE A 8 9.83 2.57 7.45
C ILE A 8 10.22 1.68 6.28
N THR A 9 9.88 0.38 6.32
CA THR A 9 10.26 -0.57 5.26
C THR A 9 9.61 -0.21 3.92
N LEU A 10 8.32 0.14 3.93
CA LEU A 10 7.59 0.63 2.77
C LEU A 10 8.22 1.92 2.23
N SER A 11 8.57 2.87 3.11
CA SER A 11 9.22 4.12 2.72
C SER A 11 10.58 3.88 2.07
N ARG A 12 11.37 2.93 2.61
CA ARG A 12 12.63 2.50 1.97
C ARG A 12 12.37 1.92 0.57
N ALA A 13 11.36 1.07 0.42
CA ALA A 13 10.99 0.47 -0.88
C ALA A 13 10.59 1.51 -1.91
N MET A 14 9.71 2.44 -1.53
CA MET A 14 9.25 3.48 -2.43
C MET A 14 10.40 4.41 -2.80
N ARG A 15 11.22 4.83 -1.84
CA ARG A 15 12.34 5.74 -2.07
C ARG A 15 13.42 5.13 -2.96
N THR A 16 13.79 3.87 -2.75
CA THR A 16 14.70 3.15 -3.67
C THR A 16 14.19 3.18 -5.10
N MET A 17 12.88 2.98 -5.30
CA MET A 17 12.30 3.04 -6.64
C MET A 17 12.13 4.48 -7.16
N GLN A 18 11.98 5.49 -6.29
CA GLN A 18 12.02 6.91 -6.68
C GLN A 18 13.40 7.34 -7.15
N ASP A 19 14.46 6.87 -6.52
CA ASP A 19 15.84 7.19 -6.93
C ASP A 19 16.16 6.55 -8.28
N LEU A 20 15.69 5.31 -8.52
CA LEU A 20 15.90 4.60 -9.78
C LEU A 20 14.97 5.08 -10.91
N PHE A 21 13.72 5.42 -10.58
CA PHE A 21 12.67 5.74 -11.56
C PHE A 21 11.79 6.91 -11.07
N PRO A 22 12.34 8.13 -10.97
CA PRO A 22 11.68 9.26 -10.30
C PRO A 22 10.34 9.66 -10.94
N LEU A 23 10.25 9.59 -12.27
CA LEU A 23 9.00 9.90 -13.00
C LEU A 23 7.92 8.82 -12.78
N GLU A 24 8.33 7.58 -12.55
CA GLU A 24 7.42 6.45 -12.42
C GLU A 24 6.86 6.30 -11.01
N TYR A 25 7.62 6.73 -9.99
CA TYR A 25 7.30 6.61 -8.56
C TYR A 25 6.96 7.94 -7.87
N ASN A 26 6.57 8.96 -8.65
CA ASN A 26 6.15 10.26 -8.14
C ASN A 26 4.77 10.27 -7.42
N PHE A 27 4.20 9.09 -7.15
CA PHE A 27 2.94 8.88 -6.44
C PHE A 27 3.11 8.62 -4.93
N TYR A 28 4.34 8.66 -4.42
CA TYR A 28 4.65 8.55 -3.00
C TYR A 28 5.26 9.88 -2.50
N PRO A 29 4.74 10.50 -1.44
CA PRO A 29 5.27 11.80 -0.98
C PRO A 29 6.70 11.67 -0.44
N ARG A 30 7.50 12.73 -0.56
CA ARG A 30 8.88 12.75 -0.05
C ARG A 30 8.87 12.44 1.44
N SER A 31 9.81 11.60 1.86
CA SER A 31 9.79 10.98 3.18
C SER A 31 11.20 10.79 3.74
N TRP A 32 11.34 10.93 5.05
CA TRP A 32 12.56 10.73 5.81
C TRP A 32 12.30 9.79 6.99
N ILE A 33 13.30 9.01 7.38
CA ILE A 33 13.24 7.97 8.40
C ILE A 33 13.97 8.48 9.63
N LEU A 34 13.27 8.52 10.76
CA LEU A 34 13.79 8.99 12.03
C LEU A 34 14.10 7.80 12.96
N PRO A 35 15.13 7.94 13.81
CA PRO A 35 15.96 9.14 14.04
C PRO A 35 17.13 9.33 13.05
N GLU A 36 17.43 8.35 12.21
CA GLU A 36 18.68 8.27 11.44
C GLU A 36 18.85 9.42 10.44
N GLU A 37 17.77 9.84 9.78
CA GLU A 37 17.79 10.88 8.75
C GLU A 37 17.35 12.24 9.27
N LEU A 38 17.24 12.44 10.60
CA LEU A 38 16.87 13.73 11.17
C LEU A 38 17.81 14.87 10.71
N PRO A 39 19.16 14.72 10.70
CA PRO A 39 20.04 15.77 10.22
C PRO A 39 19.84 16.08 8.73
N LEU A 40 19.61 15.05 7.91
CA LEU A 40 19.35 15.19 6.47
C LEU A 40 18.04 15.94 6.22
N PHE A 41 16.97 15.54 6.92
CA PHE A 41 15.67 16.21 6.86
C PHE A 41 15.79 17.70 7.22
N MET A 42 16.44 18.02 8.33
CA MET A 42 16.63 19.42 8.77
C MET A 42 17.44 20.23 7.74
N ALA A 43 18.50 19.66 7.19
CA ALA A 43 19.34 20.32 6.18
C ALA A 43 18.57 20.57 4.87
N GLU A 44 17.86 19.56 4.37
CA GLU A 44 17.12 19.66 3.11
C GLU A 44 15.97 20.68 3.20
N VAL A 45 15.21 20.67 4.30
CA VAL A 45 14.15 21.66 4.53
C VAL A 45 14.73 23.07 4.62
N ARG A 46 15.87 23.25 5.29
CA ARG A 46 16.55 24.56 5.36
C ARG A 46 16.97 25.03 3.97
N MET A 47 17.67 24.21 3.20
CA MET A 47 18.11 24.57 1.85
C MET A 47 16.95 24.92 0.91
N MET A 48 15.83 24.19 0.99
CA MET A 48 14.65 24.49 0.18
C MET A 48 13.94 25.77 0.62
N LYS A 49 13.88 26.07 1.93
CA LYS A 49 13.38 27.36 2.43
C LYS A 49 14.25 28.53 1.96
N ASP A 50 15.58 28.36 1.98
CA ASP A 50 16.54 29.38 1.52
C ASP A 50 16.42 29.61 0.00
N SER A 51 16.22 28.55 -0.78
CA SER A 51 16.08 28.63 -2.25
C SER A 51 14.70 29.11 -2.69
N ASN A 52 13.66 28.86 -1.90
CA ASN A 52 12.29 29.26 -2.18
C ASN A 52 11.58 29.72 -0.90
N PRO A 53 11.68 31.01 -0.55
CA PRO A 53 11.04 31.56 0.66
C PRO A 53 9.51 31.44 0.69
N SER A 54 8.87 31.23 -0.47
CA SER A 54 7.42 31.01 -0.56
C SER A 54 7.00 29.58 -0.21
N TRP A 55 7.95 28.64 -0.18
CA TRP A 55 7.71 27.25 0.14
C TRP A 55 7.43 27.09 1.65
N LYS A 56 6.17 26.82 1.98
CA LYS A 56 5.67 26.65 3.35
C LYS A 56 5.16 25.21 3.53
N PRO A 57 6.07 24.22 3.60
CA PRO A 57 5.67 22.83 3.68
C PRO A 57 4.95 22.55 5.01
N THR A 58 4.12 21.52 5.00
CA THR A 58 3.63 20.85 6.19
C THR A 58 4.08 19.41 6.10
N PHE A 59 4.49 18.84 7.23
CA PHE A 59 4.90 17.44 7.31
C PHE A 59 3.98 16.68 8.24
N ILE A 60 3.83 15.39 7.98
CA ILE A 60 3.14 14.44 8.83
C ILE A 60 4.14 13.46 9.40
N VAL A 61 4.16 13.31 10.72
CA VAL A 61 5.01 12.35 11.43
C VAL A 61 4.18 11.13 11.74
N LYS A 62 4.68 9.96 11.35
CA LYS A 62 3.99 8.67 11.49
C LYS A 62 4.90 7.68 12.21
N PRO A 63 4.58 7.27 13.46
CA PRO A 63 5.34 6.23 14.15
C PRO A 63 5.32 4.90 13.39
N ASP A 64 6.44 4.17 13.37
CA ASP A 64 6.55 2.93 12.58
C ASP A 64 5.61 1.83 13.09
N GLY A 65 5.59 1.61 14.41
CA GLY A 65 4.74 0.61 15.08
C GLY A 65 3.30 1.07 15.37
N GLY A 66 2.92 2.30 15.06
CA GLY A 66 1.57 2.80 15.30
C GLY A 66 0.54 2.26 14.30
N CYS A 67 -0.67 1.95 14.76
CA CYS A 67 -1.83 1.67 13.92
C CYS A 67 -2.94 2.68 14.20
N GLN A 68 -4.01 2.68 13.39
CA GLN A 68 -5.25 3.42 13.69
C GLN A 68 -5.15 4.96 13.82
N GLY A 69 -4.02 5.55 13.45
CA GLY A 69 -3.77 6.98 13.57
C GLY A 69 -3.06 7.38 14.87
N ASP A 70 -2.75 6.41 15.74
CA ASP A 70 -2.09 6.69 17.02
C ASP A 70 -0.68 7.27 16.84
N GLY A 71 -0.39 8.33 17.59
CA GLY A 71 0.87 9.07 17.55
C GLY A 71 1.14 9.82 16.24
N ILE A 72 0.17 9.93 15.32
CA ILE A 72 0.32 10.73 14.10
C ILE A 72 0.05 12.21 14.43
N TYR A 73 0.97 13.08 14.00
CA TYR A 73 0.81 14.53 14.16
C TYR A 73 1.40 15.29 12.98
N LEU A 74 1.01 16.56 12.85
CA LEU A 74 1.50 17.47 11.82
C LEU A 74 2.48 18.48 12.41
N ILE A 75 3.48 18.85 11.61
CA ILE A 75 4.47 19.88 11.94
C ILE A 75 4.67 20.82 10.76
N LYS A 76 5.13 22.04 11.04
CA LYS A 76 5.59 22.99 10.01
C LYS A 76 7.07 23.28 10.11
N ASP A 77 7.66 23.15 11.30
CA ASP A 77 9.10 23.29 11.47
C ASP A 77 9.75 21.97 11.87
N PRO A 78 10.86 21.57 11.23
CA PRO A 78 11.64 20.41 11.65
C PRO A 78 12.12 20.45 13.11
N SER A 79 12.21 21.62 13.74
CA SER A 79 12.56 21.73 15.16
C SER A 79 11.45 21.25 16.11
N ASP A 80 10.18 21.32 15.69
CA ASP A 80 9.01 20.90 16.47
C ASP A 80 9.08 19.40 16.86
N ILE A 81 9.77 18.62 16.03
CA ILE A 81 10.08 17.20 16.21
C ILE A 81 10.75 16.93 17.56
N ARG A 82 11.70 17.80 17.97
CA ARG A 82 12.49 17.61 19.20
C ARG A 82 11.68 17.91 20.46
N LEU A 83 10.67 18.78 20.35
CA LEU A 83 9.84 19.24 21.47
C LEU A 83 8.84 18.18 21.94
N THR A 84 8.53 17.18 21.10
CA THR A 84 7.54 16.14 21.43
C THR A 84 8.10 14.95 22.21
N GLY A 85 9.40 14.92 22.53
CA GLY A 85 10.04 13.89 23.37
C GLY A 85 10.02 12.44 22.81
N SER A 86 9.36 12.21 21.67
CA SER A 86 8.99 10.88 21.18
C SER A 86 10.09 10.16 20.37
N ILE A 87 11.04 10.91 19.82
CA ILE A 87 11.93 10.40 18.75
C ILE A 87 13.22 9.77 19.26
N GLN A 88 13.64 10.08 20.47
CA GLN A 88 14.72 9.31 21.12
C GLN A 88 14.27 7.88 21.49
N SER A 89 12.95 7.61 21.49
CA SER A 89 12.38 6.33 21.93
C SER A 89 11.69 5.52 20.82
N ARG A 90 11.19 6.14 19.73
CA ARG A 90 10.37 5.43 18.73
C ARG A 90 10.74 5.80 17.28
N PRO A 91 11.09 4.82 16.43
CA PRO A 91 11.29 5.04 14.99
C PRO A 91 10.03 5.58 14.30
N ALA A 92 10.20 6.49 13.35
CA ALA A 92 9.10 7.13 12.65
C ALA A 92 9.44 7.47 11.19
N VAL A 93 8.42 7.71 10.39
CA VAL A 93 8.55 8.33 9.07
C VAL A 93 7.98 9.74 9.13
N VAL A 94 8.80 10.73 8.78
CA VAL A 94 8.35 12.08 8.45
C VAL A 94 8.07 12.11 6.96
N GLN A 95 6.92 12.63 6.56
CA GLN A 95 6.51 12.65 5.17
C GLN A 95 5.90 14.02 4.83
N GLU A 96 6.10 14.50 3.60
CA GLU A 96 5.39 15.68 3.12
C GLU A 96 3.88 15.47 3.16
N TYR A 97 3.17 16.40 3.79
CA TYR A 97 1.73 16.35 3.88
C TYR A 97 1.08 16.86 2.59
N ILE A 98 0.09 16.12 2.08
CA ILE A 98 -0.67 16.50 0.90
C ILE A 98 -1.70 17.55 1.28
N CYS A 99 -1.38 18.83 1.06
CA CYS A 99 -2.23 19.98 1.43
C CYS A 99 -3.42 20.23 0.50
N LYS A 100 -3.43 19.67 -0.71
CA LYS A 100 -4.49 19.91 -1.71
C LYS A 100 -5.17 18.60 -2.12
N PRO A 101 -5.79 17.88 -1.18
CA PRO A 101 -6.57 16.69 -1.50
C PRO A 101 -7.81 17.05 -2.31
N LEU A 102 -8.33 16.10 -3.08
CA LEU A 102 -9.68 16.15 -3.58
C LEU A 102 -10.63 16.14 -2.38
N LEU A 103 -11.62 17.04 -2.40
CA LEU A 103 -12.64 17.13 -1.37
C LEU A 103 -13.99 16.72 -1.94
N VAL A 104 -14.77 16.01 -1.13
CA VAL A 104 -16.17 15.70 -1.40
C VAL A 104 -16.97 16.21 -0.22
N ASP A 105 -17.96 17.06 -0.48
CA ASP A 105 -18.75 17.75 0.56
C ASP A 105 -17.88 18.56 1.54
N LYS A 106 -16.79 19.15 1.03
CA LYS A 106 -15.74 19.87 1.80
C LYS A 106 -14.93 18.99 2.75
N LEU A 107 -15.16 17.68 2.78
CA LEU A 107 -14.45 16.74 3.64
C LEU A 107 -13.29 16.10 2.89
N LYS A 108 -12.17 15.93 3.59
CA LYS A 108 -11.05 15.09 3.14
C LYS A 108 -11.46 13.63 3.25
N PHE A 109 -11.03 12.80 2.31
CA PHE A 109 -11.25 11.36 2.36
C PHE A 109 -10.06 10.61 1.77
N ASP A 110 -9.90 9.35 2.14
CA ASP A 110 -9.02 8.42 1.45
C ASP A 110 -9.80 7.21 0.95
N ILE A 111 -9.14 6.40 0.12
CA ILE A 111 -9.68 5.21 -0.51
C ILE A 111 -8.93 4.01 0.05
N ARG A 112 -9.64 3.13 0.73
CA ARG A 112 -9.23 1.77 1.06
C ARG A 112 -9.56 0.86 -0.13
N LEU A 113 -8.56 0.49 -0.90
CA LEU A 113 -8.66 -0.45 -2.02
C LEU A 113 -8.09 -1.82 -1.63
N TYR A 114 -8.80 -2.89 -1.95
CA TYR A 114 -8.35 -4.25 -1.66
C TYR A 114 -7.58 -4.86 -2.83
N VAL A 115 -6.41 -5.42 -2.53
CA VAL A 115 -5.50 -6.02 -3.50
C VAL A 115 -5.14 -7.43 -3.05
N LEU A 116 -5.34 -8.42 -3.90
CA LEU A 116 -4.88 -9.80 -3.65
C LEU A 116 -3.55 -10.00 -4.36
N LEU A 117 -2.49 -10.21 -3.57
CA LEU A 117 -1.23 -10.78 -4.04
C LEU A 117 -1.36 -12.30 -3.98
N LYS A 118 -1.61 -12.92 -5.14
CA LYS A 118 -1.89 -14.35 -5.23
C LYS A 118 -0.61 -15.19 -5.29
N SER A 119 0.44 -14.68 -5.94
CA SER A 119 1.71 -15.37 -6.12
C SER A 119 2.84 -14.37 -6.35
N LEU A 120 4.05 -14.71 -5.91
CA LEU A 120 5.29 -13.98 -6.19
C LEU A 120 6.04 -14.53 -7.41
N GLU A 121 5.80 -15.81 -7.75
CA GLU A 121 6.46 -16.49 -8.88
C GLU A 121 5.52 -17.55 -9.51
N PRO A 122 4.96 -17.30 -10.71
CA PRO A 122 4.96 -16.00 -11.39
C PRO A 122 4.20 -14.96 -10.56
N LEU A 123 4.60 -13.68 -10.67
CA LEU A 123 3.91 -12.59 -9.98
C LEU A 123 2.45 -12.51 -10.45
N GLU A 124 1.49 -12.53 -9.52
CA GLU A 124 0.06 -12.44 -9.80
C GLU A 124 -0.62 -11.45 -8.86
N ILE A 125 -1.20 -10.39 -9.44
CA ILE A 125 -1.83 -9.30 -8.70
C ILE A 125 -3.27 -9.14 -9.18
N TYR A 126 -4.20 -9.08 -8.23
CA TYR A 126 -5.61 -8.83 -8.47
C TYR A 126 -6.08 -7.61 -7.67
N ILE A 127 -6.91 -6.78 -8.28
CA ILE A 127 -7.46 -5.57 -7.67
C ILE A 127 -8.98 -5.70 -7.58
N ALA A 128 -9.55 -5.33 -6.44
CA ALA A 128 -11.00 -5.22 -6.26
C ALA A 128 -11.59 -4.14 -7.17
N LYS A 129 -12.73 -4.43 -7.81
CA LYS A 129 -13.47 -3.45 -8.63
C LYS A 129 -13.97 -2.24 -7.85
N ASP A 130 -14.08 -2.35 -6.53
CA ASP A 130 -14.56 -1.31 -5.64
C ASP A 130 -13.76 -1.33 -4.33
N GLY A 131 -13.89 -0.25 -3.56
CA GLY A 131 -13.24 -0.07 -2.27
C GLY A 131 -14.11 0.74 -1.32
N LEU A 132 -13.54 1.16 -0.21
CA LEU A 132 -14.21 1.99 0.79
C LEU A 132 -13.57 3.38 0.79
N SER A 133 -14.35 4.42 0.61
CA SER A 133 -13.94 5.82 0.81
C SER A 133 -14.24 6.22 2.25
N ARG A 134 -13.23 6.61 3.02
CA ARG A 134 -13.35 6.98 4.44
C ARG A 134 -13.15 8.48 4.60
N PHE A 135 -14.13 9.13 5.21
CA PHE A 135 -14.19 10.58 5.32
C PHE A 135 -13.73 11.04 6.69
N CYS A 136 -13.02 12.16 6.69
CA CYS A 136 -12.92 13.05 7.83
C CYS A 136 -14.32 13.54 8.24
N THR A 137 -14.46 13.93 9.50
CA THR A 137 -15.76 14.36 10.08
C THR A 137 -15.87 15.87 10.22
N GLU A 138 -14.79 16.60 9.94
CA GLU A 138 -14.76 18.06 9.92
C GLU A 138 -14.37 18.60 8.53
N PRO A 139 -14.93 19.74 8.10
CA PRO A 139 -14.56 20.40 6.85
C PRO A 139 -13.05 20.68 6.76
N TYR A 140 -12.46 20.28 5.65
CA TYR A 140 -11.03 20.43 5.42
C TYR A 140 -10.64 21.90 5.24
N GLN A 141 -9.57 22.29 5.93
CA GLN A 141 -8.84 23.52 5.67
C GLN A 141 -7.37 23.18 5.44
N GLU A 142 -6.67 23.97 4.62
CA GLU A 142 -5.22 23.77 4.46
C GLU A 142 -4.50 23.95 5.82
N PRO A 143 -3.44 23.18 6.11
CA PRO A 143 -2.78 23.25 7.40
C PRO A 143 -2.17 24.64 7.70
N THR A 144 -2.44 25.13 8.89
CA THR A 144 -1.91 26.36 9.50
C THR A 144 -1.53 26.04 10.95
N LEU A 145 -0.69 26.86 11.59
CA LEU A 145 -0.33 26.65 13.01
C LEU A 145 -1.57 26.58 13.93
N LYS A 146 -2.70 27.16 13.52
CA LYS A 146 -3.96 27.18 14.26
C LYS A 146 -4.75 25.88 14.17
N ASN A 147 -4.54 25.04 13.15
CA ASN A 147 -5.35 23.83 12.92
C ASN A 147 -4.54 22.52 12.84
N LEU A 148 -3.21 22.53 12.99
CA LEU A 148 -2.39 21.29 12.94
C LEU A 148 -2.88 20.20 13.91
N HIS A 149 -3.43 20.60 15.06
CA HIS A 149 -3.95 19.71 16.09
C HIS A 149 -5.37 19.20 15.82
N GLN A 150 -6.07 19.74 14.81
CA GLN A 150 -7.44 19.36 14.46
C GLN A 150 -7.43 18.06 13.64
N VAL A 151 -7.28 16.94 14.34
CA VAL A 151 -7.10 15.62 13.74
C VAL A 151 -8.31 15.17 12.89
N PHE A 152 -9.53 15.57 13.25
CA PHE A 152 -10.77 15.16 12.56
C PHE A 152 -10.94 15.75 11.15
N MET A 153 -10.23 16.82 10.79
CA MET A 153 -10.17 17.32 9.41
C MET A 153 -8.96 16.81 8.64
N HIS A 154 -7.92 16.33 9.32
CA HIS A 154 -6.65 15.99 8.69
C HIS A 154 -6.39 14.49 8.55
N LEU A 155 -6.96 13.65 9.42
CA LEU A 155 -6.77 12.20 9.46
C LEU A 155 -8.08 11.49 9.13
N THR A 156 -8.03 10.57 8.17
CA THR A 156 -9.18 9.84 7.59
C THR A 156 -9.43 8.50 8.28
N ASN A 157 -8.63 8.16 9.29
CA ASN A 157 -8.72 6.89 10.00
C ASN A 157 -10.11 6.71 10.61
N TYR A 158 -10.76 5.58 10.31
CA TYR A 158 -12.08 5.24 10.84
C TYR A 158 -12.08 5.18 12.37
N SER A 159 -11.07 4.53 12.96
CA SER A 159 -10.88 4.41 14.40
C SER A 159 -10.82 5.74 15.12
N LEU A 160 -10.34 6.80 14.45
CA LEU A 160 -10.36 8.14 15.01
C LEU A 160 -11.75 8.76 14.84
N ASN A 161 -12.24 8.79 13.59
CA ASN A 161 -13.42 9.55 13.23
C ASN A 161 -14.71 8.97 13.82
N ILE A 162 -14.79 7.67 14.13
CA ILE A 162 -15.98 7.06 14.75
C ILE A 162 -16.33 7.69 16.10
N HIS A 163 -15.33 8.23 16.81
CA HIS A 163 -15.51 8.90 18.11
C HIS A 163 -15.89 10.39 17.97
N SER A 164 -15.97 10.90 16.74
CA SER A 164 -16.44 12.27 16.49
C SER A 164 -17.96 12.32 16.57
N GLY A 165 -18.51 13.32 17.25
CA GLY A 165 -19.97 13.57 17.26
C GLY A 165 -20.55 13.87 15.87
N ASN A 166 -19.70 14.17 14.89
CA ASN A 166 -20.09 14.40 13.50
C ASN A 166 -19.99 13.14 12.61
N PHE A 167 -19.70 11.96 13.19
CA PHE A 167 -19.64 10.73 12.42
C PHE A 167 -21.04 10.26 12.02
N ILE A 168 -21.27 10.10 10.72
CA ILE A 168 -22.58 9.69 10.21
C ILE A 168 -22.48 8.27 9.68
N HIS A 169 -23.09 7.33 10.41
CA HIS A 169 -23.42 6.01 9.89
C HIS A 169 -24.56 6.13 8.89
N SER A 170 -24.44 5.47 7.75
CA SER A 170 -25.46 5.51 6.70
C SER A 170 -25.55 4.15 6.01
N ASP A 171 -26.77 3.70 5.77
CA ASP A 171 -27.06 2.48 5.00
C ASP A 171 -26.90 2.71 3.49
N SER A 172 -26.75 3.96 3.07
CA SER A 172 -26.59 4.34 1.66
C SER A 172 -25.11 4.36 1.26
N ALA A 173 -24.82 3.77 0.10
CA ALA A 173 -23.49 3.76 -0.50
C ALA A 173 -22.95 5.16 -0.87
N ASN A 174 -23.80 6.19 -0.89
CA ASN A 174 -23.51 7.53 -1.40
C ASN A 174 -23.37 8.60 -0.30
N THR A 175 -23.76 8.29 0.93
CA THR A 175 -23.85 9.23 2.06
C THR A 175 -23.13 8.71 3.29
N GLY A 176 -23.00 9.54 4.33
CA GLY A 176 -22.29 9.18 5.56
C GLY A 176 -20.77 9.31 5.45
N SER A 177 -20.09 8.94 6.54
CA SER A 177 -18.64 9.06 6.71
C SER A 177 -17.85 7.88 6.13
N LYS A 178 -18.56 6.87 5.59
CA LYS A 178 -18.00 5.73 4.87
C LYS A 178 -18.88 5.44 3.64
N ARG A 179 -18.27 5.45 2.46
CA ARG A 179 -18.97 5.29 1.16
C ARG A 179 -18.26 4.27 0.30
N THR A 180 -18.94 3.69 -0.68
CA THR A 180 -18.23 2.88 -1.71
C THR A 180 -17.34 3.78 -2.56
N PHE A 181 -16.23 3.27 -3.10
CA PHE A 181 -15.43 4.07 -4.03
C PHE A 181 -16.16 4.30 -5.37
N SER A 182 -16.95 3.32 -5.83
CA SER A 182 -17.79 3.43 -7.02
C SER A 182 -18.77 4.60 -6.97
N SER A 183 -19.33 4.93 -5.79
CA SER A 183 -20.20 6.10 -5.63
C SER A 183 -19.44 7.42 -5.80
N ILE A 184 -18.19 7.50 -5.30
CA ILE A 184 -17.32 8.66 -5.54
C ILE A 184 -16.98 8.79 -7.02
N LEU A 185 -16.63 7.68 -7.69
CA LEU A 185 -16.34 7.68 -9.12
C LEU A 185 -17.55 8.12 -9.95
N CYS A 186 -18.77 7.69 -9.60
CA CYS A 186 -20.00 8.14 -10.26
C CYS A 186 -20.17 9.67 -10.16
N ARG A 187 -19.96 10.23 -8.97
CA ARG A 187 -20.03 11.68 -8.72
C ARG A 187 -18.94 12.47 -9.44
N LEU A 188 -17.75 11.90 -9.59
CA LEU A 188 -16.67 12.51 -10.38
C LEU A 188 -16.99 12.47 -11.87
N SER A 189 -17.54 11.35 -12.36
CA SER A 189 -17.95 11.18 -13.75
C SER A 189 -19.02 12.19 -14.15
N SER A 190 -20.01 12.43 -13.29
CA SER A 190 -21.07 13.43 -13.56
C SER A 190 -20.55 14.86 -13.59
N ARG A 191 -19.33 15.11 -13.08
CA ARG A 191 -18.62 16.39 -13.16
C ARG A 191 -17.58 16.43 -14.29
N GLY A 192 -17.59 15.44 -15.19
CA GLY A 192 -16.72 15.40 -16.37
C GLY A 192 -15.32 14.83 -16.12
N ALA A 193 -15.06 14.19 -14.98
CA ALA A 193 -13.77 13.56 -14.73
C ALA A 193 -13.57 12.29 -15.59
N ASP A 194 -12.35 12.09 -16.10
CA ASP A 194 -11.99 10.85 -16.78
C ASP A 194 -11.73 9.71 -15.78
N ILE A 195 -12.78 8.95 -15.50
CA ILE A 195 -12.73 7.81 -14.58
C ILE A 195 -11.87 6.66 -15.12
N LYS A 196 -11.79 6.49 -16.44
CA LYS A 196 -10.97 5.43 -17.04
C LYS A 196 -9.49 5.71 -16.81
N LYS A 197 -9.06 6.96 -17.05
CA LYS A 197 -7.71 7.41 -16.74
C LYS A 197 -7.41 7.28 -15.25
N LEU A 198 -8.28 7.77 -14.37
CA LEU A 198 -8.10 7.67 -12.92
C LEU A 198 -7.90 6.22 -12.46
N TRP A 199 -8.75 5.29 -12.95
CA TRP A 199 -8.62 3.89 -12.61
C TRP A 199 -7.33 3.25 -13.17
N SER A 200 -6.91 3.65 -14.37
CA SER A 200 -5.61 3.26 -14.94
C SER A 200 -4.44 3.74 -14.08
N ASP A 201 -4.49 4.98 -13.59
CA ASP A 201 -3.47 5.57 -12.73
C ASP A 201 -3.41 4.83 -11.38
N ILE A 202 -4.56 4.44 -10.80
CA ILE A 202 -4.65 3.63 -9.58
C ILE A 202 -4.08 2.21 -9.80
N ILE A 203 -4.42 1.55 -10.91
CA ILE A 203 -3.88 0.23 -11.25
C ILE A 203 -2.35 0.30 -11.36
N SER A 204 -1.83 1.31 -12.05
CA SER A 204 -0.40 1.56 -12.21
C SER A 204 0.28 1.75 -10.84
N LEU A 205 -0.30 2.58 -9.97
CA LEU A 205 0.18 2.78 -8.60
C LEU A 205 0.30 1.44 -7.86
N VAL A 206 -0.77 0.63 -7.83
CA VAL A 206 -0.78 -0.67 -7.13
C VAL A 206 0.29 -1.61 -7.68
N ILE A 207 0.39 -1.77 -9.01
CA ILE A 207 1.39 -2.65 -9.63
C ILE A 207 2.81 -2.19 -9.25
N LYS A 208 3.10 -0.90 -9.38
CA LYS A 208 4.42 -0.32 -9.09
C LYS A 208 4.79 -0.48 -7.61
N THR A 209 3.84 -0.30 -6.70
CA THR A 209 4.06 -0.56 -5.27
C THR A 209 4.39 -2.02 -5.00
N ILE A 210 3.64 -2.97 -5.57
CA ILE A 210 3.94 -4.40 -5.39
C ILE A 210 5.29 -4.77 -6.02
N ILE A 211 5.65 -4.22 -7.18
CA ILE A 211 6.97 -4.42 -7.80
C ILE A 211 8.09 -3.98 -6.86
N ALA A 212 7.94 -2.85 -6.15
CA ALA A 212 8.94 -2.38 -5.21
C ALA A 212 9.09 -3.30 -3.98
N LEU A 213 8.00 -3.94 -3.54
CA LEU A 213 7.99 -4.87 -2.40
C LEU A 213 8.45 -6.28 -2.78
N THR A 214 8.32 -6.66 -4.06
CA THR A 214 8.59 -8.03 -4.56
C THR A 214 10.01 -8.54 -4.24
N PRO A 215 11.10 -7.77 -4.42
CA PRO A 215 12.47 -8.25 -4.21
C PRO A 215 12.69 -8.79 -2.79
N GLU A 216 12.31 -8.00 -1.79
CA GLU A 216 12.46 -8.35 -0.37
C GLU A 216 11.55 -9.53 0.00
N LEU A 217 10.29 -9.52 -0.47
CA LEU A 217 9.37 -10.64 -0.25
C LEU A 217 9.88 -11.95 -0.84
N LYS A 218 10.53 -11.93 -2.00
CA LYS A 218 11.11 -13.14 -2.62
C LYS A 218 12.27 -13.70 -1.81
N VAL A 219 13.13 -12.84 -1.25
CA VAL A 219 14.24 -13.28 -0.40
C VAL A 219 13.70 -14.00 0.83
N TYR A 220 12.73 -13.42 1.54
CA TYR A 220 12.09 -14.07 2.69
C TYR A 220 11.29 -15.32 2.31
N TYR A 221 10.55 -15.27 1.20
CA TYR A 221 9.79 -16.43 0.75
C TYR A 221 10.73 -17.62 0.46
N GLN A 222 11.86 -17.39 -0.19
CA GLN A 222 12.82 -18.45 -0.51
C GLN A 222 13.60 -18.93 0.72
N SER A 223 13.86 -18.08 1.72
CA SER A 223 14.50 -18.50 2.97
C SER A 223 13.62 -19.48 3.74
N ASP A 224 12.31 -19.21 3.77
CA ASP A 224 11.35 -19.96 4.58
C ASP A 224 10.78 -21.16 3.82
N ILE A 225 10.56 -21.01 2.50
CA ILE A 225 9.96 -22.01 1.60
C ILE A 225 10.89 -22.21 0.39
N PRO A 226 11.95 -23.05 0.51
CA PRO A 226 12.89 -23.26 -0.58
C PRO A 226 12.26 -23.95 -1.79
N ALA A 227 12.66 -23.52 -2.98
CA ALA A 227 12.24 -24.15 -4.25
C ALA A 227 12.51 -25.66 -4.26
N GLY A 228 11.54 -26.43 -4.78
CA GLY A 228 11.64 -27.89 -4.93
C GLY A 228 11.30 -28.70 -3.67
N LYS A 229 10.94 -28.06 -2.55
CA LYS A 229 10.39 -28.75 -1.38
C LYS A 229 8.86 -28.60 -1.31
N PRO A 230 8.13 -29.59 -0.78
CA PRO A 230 6.74 -29.40 -0.44
C PRO A 230 6.63 -28.27 0.58
N GLY A 231 5.85 -27.23 0.26
CA GLY A 231 5.64 -26.07 1.11
C GLY A 231 4.27 -25.45 0.81
N PRO A 232 3.73 -24.63 1.73
CA PRO A 232 2.43 -24.01 1.53
C PRO A 232 2.50 -23.01 0.38
N THR A 233 1.42 -22.89 -0.38
CA THR A 233 1.24 -21.76 -1.30
C THR A 233 0.68 -20.58 -0.52
N CYS A 234 1.39 -19.46 -0.52
CA CYS A 234 0.95 -18.26 0.20
C CYS A 234 0.18 -17.30 -0.72
N PHE A 235 -0.81 -16.62 -0.15
CA PHE A 235 -1.46 -15.46 -0.75
C PHE A 235 -1.66 -14.40 0.34
N GLN A 236 -1.88 -13.14 -0.06
CA GLN A 236 -2.16 -12.07 0.87
C GLN A 236 -3.21 -11.11 0.32
N ILE A 237 -4.22 -10.78 1.13
CA ILE A 237 -5.10 -9.64 0.90
C ILE A 237 -4.49 -8.41 1.57
N LEU A 238 -4.24 -7.36 0.79
CA LEU A 238 -3.66 -6.10 1.21
C LEU A 238 -4.71 -4.99 1.12
N GLY A 239 -4.68 -4.05 2.06
CA GLY A 239 -5.47 -2.82 2.00
C GLY A 239 -4.59 -1.65 1.60
N PHE A 240 -4.77 -1.11 0.40
CA PHE A 240 -4.08 0.08 -0.05
C PHE A 240 -4.85 1.32 0.37
N ASP A 241 -4.15 2.28 0.98
CA ASP A 241 -4.73 3.56 1.37
C ASP A 241 -4.23 4.61 0.38
N ILE A 242 -5.16 5.12 -0.42
CA ILE A 242 -4.87 6.02 -1.54
C ILE A 242 -5.59 7.34 -1.31
N LEU A 243 -4.87 8.45 -1.45
CA LEU A 243 -5.44 9.79 -1.45
C LEU A 243 -5.50 10.32 -2.88
N LEU A 244 -6.63 10.89 -3.28
CA LEU A 244 -6.70 11.65 -4.53
C LEU A 244 -6.33 13.11 -4.26
N MET A 245 -5.43 13.66 -5.06
CA MET A 245 -5.16 15.09 -5.09
C MET A 245 -6.27 15.84 -5.83
N LYS A 246 -6.31 17.18 -5.69
CA LYS A 246 -7.32 18.04 -6.35
C LYS A 246 -7.35 17.87 -7.87
N ASP A 247 -6.21 17.53 -8.48
CA ASP A 247 -6.04 17.24 -9.91
C ASP A 247 -6.32 15.77 -10.27
N LEU A 248 -6.90 14.99 -9.34
CA LEU A 248 -7.20 13.57 -9.44
C LEU A 248 -5.97 12.66 -9.51
N LYS A 249 -4.75 13.16 -9.26
CA LYS A 249 -3.57 12.30 -9.14
C LYS A 249 -3.70 11.39 -7.90
N PRO A 250 -3.62 10.05 -8.04
CA PRO A 250 -3.62 9.15 -6.89
C PRO A 250 -2.25 9.13 -6.21
N MET A 251 -2.25 9.22 -4.89
CA MET A 251 -1.07 9.20 -4.03
C MET A 251 -1.18 8.07 -3.02
N LEU A 252 -0.12 7.27 -2.86
CA LEU A 252 -0.06 6.19 -1.88
C LEU A 252 0.19 6.77 -0.49
N LEU A 253 -0.65 6.42 0.50
CA LEU A 253 -0.46 6.79 1.89
C LEU A 253 0.21 5.66 2.69
N GLU A 254 -0.32 4.44 2.57
CA GLU A 254 0.15 3.24 3.26
C GLU A 254 -0.37 1.96 2.60
N VAL A 255 0.24 0.83 2.95
CA VAL A 255 -0.24 -0.51 2.60
C VAL A 255 -0.43 -1.29 3.89
N ASN A 256 -1.64 -1.81 4.09
CA ASN A 256 -2.02 -2.58 5.27
C ASN A 256 -1.97 -4.07 4.95
N ALA A 257 -1.12 -4.83 5.65
CA ALA A 257 -1.08 -6.29 5.53
C ALA A 257 -2.33 -6.96 6.10
N ASN A 258 -2.93 -6.38 7.15
CA ASN A 258 -4.08 -6.94 7.84
C ASN A 258 -5.26 -5.94 7.81
N PRO A 259 -5.83 -5.65 6.63
CA PRO A 259 -6.98 -4.75 6.56
C PRO A 259 -8.17 -5.37 7.30
N SER A 260 -8.88 -4.58 8.10
CA SER A 260 -10.09 -5.06 8.79
C SER A 260 -11.10 -5.61 7.80
N MET A 261 -11.58 -6.83 8.07
CA MET A 261 -12.65 -7.52 7.34
C MET A 261 -13.97 -7.56 8.10
N ARG A 262 -14.08 -6.83 9.23
CA ARG A 262 -15.37 -6.70 9.95
C ARG A 262 -16.41 -6.05 9.04
N ILE A 263 -17.61 -6.61 8.99
CA ILE A 263 -18.74 -6.09 8.22
C ILE A 263 -19.79 -5.44 9.11
N GLU A 264 -19.49 -5.29 10.40
CA GLU A 264 -20.35 -4.69 11.42
C GLU A 264 -19.65 -3.46 12.01
N HIS A 265 -20.43 -2.63 12.69
CA HIS A 265 -19.96 -1.53 13.52
C HIS A 265 -20.71 -1.51 14.85
N GLU A 266 -20.04 -1.01 15.89
CA GLU A 266 -20.70 -0.78 17.18
C GLU A 266 -21.60 0.45 17.09
N GLN A 267 -22.84 0.30 17.53
CA GLN A 267 -23.82 1.37 17.66
C GLN A 267 -24.32 1.40 19.10
N GLU A 268 -24.34 2.60 19.70
CA GLU A 268 -24.92 2.81 21.02
C GLU A 268 -26.45 2.93 20.88
N LEU A 269 -27.18 2.00 21.51
CA LEU A 269 -28.65 2.00 21.51
C LEU A 269 -29.22 2.81 22.67
N SER A 270 -28.56 2.74 23.81
CA SER A 270 -28.84 3.49 25.03
C SER A 270 -27.53 3.72 25.79
N PRO A 271 -27.48 4.69 26.74
CA PRO A 271 -26.23 5.02 27.43
C PRO A 271 -25.51 3.80 28.01
N GLY A 272 -24.34 3.47 27.47
CA GLY A 272 -23.53 2.33 27.91
C GLY A 272 -23.93 0.96 27.34
N VAL A 273 -24.92 0.88 26.45
CA VAL A 273 -25.34 -0.35 25.77
C VAL A 273 -25.01 -0.27 24.29
N PHE A 274 -24.07 -1.13 23.86
CA PHE A 274 -23.59 -1.19 22.49
C PHE A 274 -24.01 -2.51 21.82
N GLU A 275 -24.44 -2.42 20.57
CA GLU A 275 -24.72 -3.58 19.73
C GLU A 275 -23.87 -3.52 18.45
N ASN A 276 -23.48 -4.68 17.92
CA ASN A 276 -22.84 -4.78 16.62
C ASN A 276 -23.91 -4.87 15.53
N VAL A 277 -24.03 -3.82 14.74
CA VAL A 277 -24.99 -3.73 13.64
C VAL A 277 -24.29 -3.91 12.28
N PRO A 278 -24.90 -4.61 11.32
CA PRO A 278 -24.33 -4.76 9.98
C PRO A 278 -24.08 -3.41 9.30
N SER A 279 -22.99 -3.32 8.55
CA SER A 279 -22.63 -2.20 7.69
C SER A 279 -22.79 -2.62 6.23
N PRO A 280 -23.87 -2.21 5.53
CA PRO A 280 -24.14 -2.64 4.16
C PRO A 280 -23.00 -2.31 3.18
N VAL A 281 -22.32 -1.19 3.40
CA VAL A 281 -21.17 -0.74 2.59
C VAL A 281 -19.97 -1.65 2.78
N ASP A 282 -19.67 -2.02 4.03
CA ASP A 282 -18.58 -2.94 4.34
C ASP A 282 -18.87 -4.35 3.82
N GLU A 283 -20.08 -4.85 4.04
CA GLU A 283 -20.52 -6.17 3.59
C GLU A 283 -20.40 -6.31 2.07
N LYS A 284 -20.98 -5.37 1.31
CA LYS A 284 -20.95 -5.35 -0.17
C LYS A 284 -19.55 -5.50 -0.74
N VAL A 285 -18.56 -4.84 -0.13
CA VAL A 285 -17.17 -4.86 -0.61
C VAL A 285 -16.41 -6.07 -0.06
N LYS A 286 -16.41 -6.26 1.26
CA LYS A 286 -15.55 -7.24 1.94
C LYS A 286 -15.97 -8.67 1.67
N VAL A 287 -17.26 -8.97 1.66
CA VAL A 287 -17.76 -10.31 1.32
C VAL A 287 -17.33 -10.68 -0.10
N ALA A 288 -17.44 -9.75 -1.05
CA ALA A 288 -17.03 -9.98 -2.43
C ALA A 288 -15.52 -10.23 -2.55
N VAL A 289 -14.68 -9.49 -1.82
CA VAL A 289 -13.21 -9.70 -1.76
C VAL A 289 -12.88 -11.09 -1.22
N ILE A 290 -13.47 -11.49 -0.09
CA ILE A 290 -13.19 -12.78 0.55
C ILE A 290 -13.68 -13.93 -0.33
N ARG A 291 -14.95 -13.87 -0.78
CA ARG A 291 -15.54 -14.88 -1.67
C ARG A 291 -14.67 -15.12 -2.90
N ASP A 292 -14.27 -14.05 -3.58
CA ASP A 292 -13.48 -14.18 -4.80
C ASP A 292 -12.05 -14.64 -4.53
N THR A 293 -11.46 -14.25 -3.40
CA THR A 293 -10.16 -14.77 -2.97
C THR A 293 -10.22 -16.29 -2.79
N LEU A 294 -11.23 -16.79 -2.06
CA LEU A 294 -11.42 -18.24 -1.86
C LEU A 294 -11.66 -18.95 -3.21
N ARG A 295 -12.47 -18.38 -4.10
CA ARG A 295 -12.69 -18.92 -5.46
C ARG A 295 -11.44 -18.95 -6.33
N LEU A 296 -10.48 -18.04 -6.11
CA LEU A 296 -9.20 -17.95 -6.83
C LEU A 296 -8.14 -18.88 -6.24
N MET A 297 -8.23 -19.18 -4.95
CA MET A 297 -7.32 -20.08 -4.23
C MET A 297 -7.79 -21.53 -4.18
N ASP A 298 -8.97 -21.83 -4.73
CA ASP A 298 -9.53 -23.18 -4.79
C ASP A 298 -8.56 -24.19 -5.45
N PRO A 299 -8.05 -25.18 -4.69
CA PRO A 299 -7.11 -26.19 -5.20
C PRO A 299 -7.69 -27.03 -6.34
N GLN A 300 -9.01 -27.24 -6.40
CA GLN A 300 -9.65 -28.08 -7.43
C GLN A 300 -9.56 -27.44 -8.83
N LYS A 301 -9.55 -26.11 -8.90
CA LYS A 301 -9.31 -25.40 -10.17
C LYS A 301 -7.89 -25.58 -10.68
N LYS A 302 -6.91 -25.73 -9.79
CA LYS A 302 -5.52 -25.96 -10.16
C LYS A 302 -5.38 -27.33 -10.84
N LYS A 303 -5.98 -28.38 -10.26
CA LYS A 303 -6.03 -29.73 -10.84
C LYS A 303 -6.67 -29.75 -12.23
N LYS A 304 -7.84 -29.13 -12.42
CA LYS A 304 -8.50 -29.05 -13.73
C LYS A 304 -7.61 -28.40 -14.80
N LYS A 305 -6.86 -27.34 -14.44
CA LYS A 305 -5.97 -26.62 -15.35
C LYS A 305 -4.72 -27.44 -15.71
N ASP A 306 -4.19 -28.19 -14.76
CA ASP A 306 -3.01 -29.06 -14.96
C ASP A 306 -3.38 -30.30 -15.81
N THR A 307 -4.56 -30.89 -15.60
CA THR A 307 -5.07 -32.00 -16.43
C THR A 307 -5.36 -31.57 -17.87
N GLN A 308 -5.94 -30.38 -18.06
CA GLN A 308 -6.29 -29.86 -19.39
C GLN A 308 -5.06 -29.46 -20.24
N CYS A 309 -3.92 -29.16 -19.63
CA CYS A 309 -2.63 -29.00 -20.34
C CYS A 309 -1.96 -30.33 -20.70
N GLN A 310 -2.40 -31.46 -20.15
CA GLN A 310 -1.83 -32.79 -20.39
C GLN A 310 -2.67 -33.66 -21.34
N SER A 311 -3.91 -33.27 -21.64
CA SER A 311 -4.80 -33.98 -22.58
C SER A 311 -5.16 -33.10 -23.78
N SER A 312 -4.68 -33.44 -24.96
CA SER A 312 -5.11 -32.87 -26.24
C SER A 312 -6.36 -33.58 -26.79
N GLU A 313 -7.40 -33.70 -25.98
CA GLU A 313 -8.71 -34.25 -26.41
C GLU A 313 -9.85 -33.39 -25.87
N GLU A 314 -10.88 -33.21 -26.71
CA GLU A 314 -12.07 -32.41 -26.44
C GLU A 314 -12.82 -32.88 -25.19
N PRO A 315 -13.30 -31.96 -24.32
CA PRO A 315 -14.03 -32.36 -23.12
C PRO A 315 -15.46 -32.79 -23.47
N PRO A 316 -16.00 -33.86 -22.83
CA PRO A 316 -17.40 -34.22 -22.97
C PRO A 316 -18.30 -33.17 -22.29
N ALA A 317 -19.49 -33.00 -22.88
CA ALA A 317 -20.47 -31.96 -22.56
C ALA A 317 -20.73 -31.83 -21.04
N ALA A 318 -20.33 -30.69 -20.47
CA ALA A 318 -20.57 -30.38 -19.07
C ALA A 318 -22.03 -29.96 -18.84
N ALA A 319 -22.67 -30.62 -17.87
CA ALA A 319 -23.94 -30.22 -17.30
C ALA A 319 -23.93 -28.73 -16.91
N ALA A 320 -25.07 -28.05 -17.09
CA ALA A 320 -25.24 -26.62 -16.87
C ALA A 320 -24.91 -26.20 -15.42
N GLU A 321 -23.65 -25.87 -15.16
CA GLU A 321 -23.26 -25.02 -14.03
C GLU A 321 -23.90 -23.65 -14.26
N ALA A 322 -24.84 -23.25 -13.39
CA ALA A 322 -25.36 -21.89 -13.36
C ALA A 322 -24.17 -20.91 -13.43
N ALA A 323 -24.11 -20.11 -14.50
CA ALA A 323 -22.95 -19.29 -14.83
C ALA A 323 -22.56 -18.43 -13.62
N LEU A 324 -21.48 -18.81 -12.94
CA LEU A 324 -21.05 -18.12 -11.73
C LEU A 324 -20.80 -16.64 -12.03
N PRO A 325 -21.20 -15.72 -11.12
CA PRO A 325 -21.03 -14.30 -11.36
C PRO A 325 -19.57 -13.93 -11.59
N SER A 326 -19.37 -12.93 -12.46
CA SER A 326 -18.04 -12.43 -12.82
C SER A 326 -17.26 -12.01 -11.58
N LEU A 327 -15.96 -12.31 -11.56
CA LEU A 327 -15.11 -11.95 -10.42
C LEU A 327 -15.10 -10.43 -10.21
N PHE A 328 -15.34 -10.04 -8.96
CA PHE A 328 -15.08 -8.76 -8.31
C PHE A 328 -13.58 -8.45 -8.21
N LEU A 329 -12.73 -9.45 -8.01
CA LEU A 329 -11.27 -9.30 -8.13
C LEU A 329 -10.84 -9.43 -9.60
N LYS A 330 -10.17 -8.40 -10.13
CA LYS A 330 -9.67 -8.38 -11.51
C LYS A 330 -8.16 -8.55 -11.55
N GLN A 331 -7.68 -9.51 -12.33
CA GLN A 331 -6.25 -9.69 -12.55
C GLN A 331 -5.68 -8.51 -13.33
N VAL A 332 -4.67 -7.85 -12.76
CA VAL A 332 -3.95 -6.73 -13.40
C VAL A 332 -2.51 -7.11 -13.74
N PHE A 333 -1.95 -8.11 -13.06
CA PHE A 333 -0.66 -8.70 -13.40
C PHE A 333 -0.81 -10.23 -13.48
N PRO A 334 -0.41 -10.88 -14.60
CA PRO A 334 0.46 -10.38 -15.67
C PRO A 334 -0.25 -9.65 -16.82
N LYS A 335 -1.55 -9.36 -16.73
CA LYS A 335 -2.33 -8.68 -17.80
C LYS A 335 -1.62 -7.45 -18.38
N TYR A 336 -1.05 -6.60 -17.52
CA TYR A 336 -0.31 -5.40 -17.94
C TYR A 336 1.22 -5.54 -17.82
N ALA A 337 1.75 -6.76 -17.63
CA ALA A 337 3.16 -6.97 -17.30
C ALA A 337 4.16 -6.33 -18.28
N ARG A 338 3.83 -6.30 -19.58
CA ARG A 338 4.67 -5.69 -20.62
C ARG A 338 4.98 -4.21 -20.32
N HIS A 339 4.01 -3.47 -19.78
CA HIS A 339 4.19 -2.04 -19.47
C HIS A 339 5.07 -1.78 -18.25
N PHE A 340 5.34 -2.79 -17.41
CA PHE A 340 6.09 -2.63 -16.16
C PHE A 340 7.37 -3.47 -16.11
N SER A 341 7.70 -4.20 -17.19
CA SER A 341 8.85 -5.12 -17.22
C SER A 341 10.19 -4.42 -16.94
N TYR A 342 10.34 -3.18 -17.40
CA TYR A 342 11.55 -2.38 -17.19
C TYR A 342 11.76 -2.00 -15.71
N LEU A 343 10.68 -1.83 -14.94
CA LEU A 343 10.72 -1.53 -13.49
C LEU A 343 11.13 -2.73 -12.63
N ARG A 344 11.14 -3.95 -13.17
CA ARG A 344 11.52 -5.17 -12.44
C ARG A 344 13.04 -5.36 -12.33
N LEU A 345 13.82 -4.29 -12.42
CA LEU A 345 15.28 -4.34 -12.30
C LEU A 345 15.71 -4.90 -10.94
N VAL A 346 15.18 -4.36 -9.85
CA VAL A 346 15.53 -4.80 -8.48
C VAL A 346 15.07 -6.25 -8.24
N ASP A 347 13.94 -6.65 -8.81
CA ASP A 347 13.45 -8.04 -8.75
C ASP A 347 14.41 -9.02 -9.48
N ARG A 348 14.93 -8.63 -10.65
CA ARG A 348 15.97 -9.42 -11.34
C ARG A 348 17.27 -9.50 -10.53
N VAL A 349 17.67 -8.41 -9.87
CA VAL A 349 18.85 -8.40 -8.99
C VAL A 349 18.63 -9.31 -7.77
N ALA A 350 17.45 -9.28 -7.15
CA ALA A 350 17.10 -10.18 -6.05
C ALA A 350 17.09 -11.65 -6.47
N ALA A 351 16.61 -11.96 -7.68
CA ALA A 351 16.68 -13.31 -8.22
C ALA A 351 18.13 -13.80 -8.39
N LEU A 352 19.05 -12.93 -8.82
CA LEU A 352 20.49 -13.24 -8.85
C LEU A 352 21.04 -13.40 -7.43
N PHE A 353 20.73 -12.46 -6.53
CA PHE A 353 21.15 -12.50 -5.13
C PHE A 353 20.80 -13.84 -4.47
N ILE A 354 19.56 -14.30 -4.64
CA ILE A 354 19.05 -15.57 -4.12
C ILE A 354 19.89 -16.76 -4.60
N ARG A 355 20.37 -16.74 -5.85
CA ARG A 355 21.23 -17.81 -6.40
C ARG A 355 22.60 -17.88 -5.73
N PHE A 356 23.11 -16.75 -5.22
CA PHE A 356 24.44 -16.65 -4.62
C PHE A 356 24.46 -16.80 -3.09
N LEU A 357 23.30 -16.91 -2.43
CA LEU A 357 23.21 -17.10 -0.97
C LEU A 357 23.98 -18.33 -0.46
N GLY A 358 24.15 -19.36 -1.30
CA GLY A 358 25.04 -20.50 -1.06
C GLY A 358 24.59 -21.47 0.04
N VAL A 359 23.87 -20.99 1.07
CA VAL A 359 23.35 -21.76 2.20
C VAL A 359 21.84 -21.57 2.29
N LYS A 360 21.10 -22.65 2.56
CA LYS A 360 19.63 -22.61 2.68
C LYS A 360 19.22 -21.84 3.93
N GLY A 361 18.19 -20.98 3.82
CA GLY A 361 17.63 -20.24 4.94
C GLY A 361 18.42 -18.98 5.35
N THR A 362 19.57 -18.70 4.74
CA THR A 362 20.26 -17.42 4.96
C THR A 362 19.62 -16.32 4.13
N THR A 363 19.59 -15.11 4.67
CA THR A 363 19.27 -13.89 3.92
C THR A 363 20.52 -13.07 3.62
N LYS A 364 21.71 -13.52 4.04
CA LYS A 364 22.98 -12.80 3.89
C LYS A 364 23.97 -13.57 3.03
N LEU A 365 24.71 -12.85 2.18
CA LEU A 365 25.80 -13.42 1.40
C LEU A 365 27.06 -13.61 2.25
N GLY A 366 27.68 -14.79 2.16
CA GLY A 366 29.06 -14.98 2.65
C GLY A 366 30.08 -14.25 1.76
N PRO A 367 31.32 -14.04 2.23
CA PRO A 367 32.34 -13.24 1.51
C PRO A 367 32.60 -13.70 0.06
N THR A 368 32.63 -15.01 -0.19
CA THR A 368 32.81 -15.58 -1.54
C THR A 368 31.58 -15.42 -2.43
N GLY A 369 30.37 -15.62 -1.86
CA GLY A 369 29.11 -15.38 -2.55
C GLY A 369 28.96 -13.91 -2.94
N PHE A 370 29.31 -12.99 -2.04
CA PHE A 370 29.35 -11.56 -2.29
C PHE A 370 30.29 -11.21 -3.44
N ARG A 371 31.57 -11.61 -3.41
CA ARG A 371 32.53 -11.33 -4.49
C ARG A 371 32.04 -11.81 -5.87
N THR A 372 31.41 -12.99 -5.91
CA THR A 372 30.88 -13.56 -7.16
C THR A 372 29.63 -12.82 -7.64
N PHE A 373 28.73 -12.47 -6.71
CA PHE A 373 27.56 -11.66 -6.99
C PHE A 373 27.93 -10.29 -7.57
N ILE A 374 28.90 -9.57 -6.97
CA ILE A 374 29.38 -8.29 -7.47
C ILE A 374 29.90 -8.40 -8.90
N ARG A 375 30.68 -9.44 -9.21
CA ARG A 375 31.19 -9.67 -10.56
C ARG A 375 30.08 -9.94 -11.57
N SER A 376 29.02 -10.65 -11.17
CA SER A 376 27.89 -10.99 -12.05
C SER A 376 26.93 -9.82 -12.29
N VAL A 377 26.78 -8.92 -11.33
CA VAL A 377 25.79 -7.82 -11.38
C VAL A 377 26.44 -6.49 -11.80
N GLY A 378 27.77 -6.38 -11.69
CA GLY A 378 28.54 -5.18 -11.96
C GLY A 378 28.54 -4.22 -10.77
N SER A 379 29.73 -3.72 -10.41
CA SER A 379 29.97 -2.93 -9.19
C SER A 379 29.08 -1.68 -9.08
N LYS A 380 28.76 -1.04 -10.21
CA LYS A 380 27.91 0.17 -10.25
C LYS A 380 26.43 -0.14 -9.94
N LEU A 381 25.91 -1.29 -10.37
CA LEU A 381 24.52 -1.67 -10.11
C LEU A 381 24.33 -2.08 -8.65
N VAL A 382 25.36 -2.69 -8.04
CA VAL A 382 25.35 -3.03 -6.62
C VAL A 382 25.35 -1.77 -5.77
N LEU A 383 26.15 -0.74 -6.08
CA LEU A 383 26.12 0.53 -5.34
C LEU A 383 24.76 1.24 -5.42
N PHE A 384 24.07 1.14 -6.57
CA PHE A 384 22.71 1.69 -6.74
C PHE A 384 21.64 0.89 -6.00
N VAL A 385 21.81 -0.42 -5.89
CA VAL A 385 20.85 -1.33 -5.27
C VAL A 385 21.14 -1.56 -3.78
N ALA A 386 22.37 -1.31 -3.32
CA ALA A 386 22.80 -1.22 -1.92
C ALA A 386 22.29 0.05 -1.22
N HIS A 387 21.19 0.62 -1.72
CA HIS A 387 20.26 1.39 -0.89
C HIS A 387 19.73 0.46 0.22
N PRO A 388 19.41 0.95 1.44
CA PRO A 388 19.17 0.16 2.66
C PRO A 388 18.39 -1.16 2.56
N GLN A 389 17.53 -1.34 1.57
CA GLN A 389 16.78 -2.57 1.34
C GLN A 389 17.62 -3.81 1.00
N LEU A 390 18.72 -3.65 0.24
CA LEU A 390 19.64 -4.76 -0.06
C LEU A 390 20.96 -4.62 0.70
N ALA A 391 21.31 -3.43 1.20
CA ALA A 391 22.48 -3.26 2.08
C ALA A 391 22.42 -4.15 3.34
N ALA A 392 21.22 -4.36 3.91
CA ALA A 392 21.00 -5.26 5.05
C ALA A 392 21.39 -6.73 4.77
N PHE A 393 21.42 -7.12 3.49
CA PHE A 393 21.67 -8.48 3.02
C PHE A 393 23.06 -8.67 2.38
N VAL A 394 23.76 -7.56 2.13
CA VAL A 394 24.97 -7.50 1.28
C VAL A 394 26.23 -7.14 2.08
N MET A 395 26.10 -6.51 3.26
CA MET A 395 27.25 -6.19 4.12
C MET A 395 27.73 -7.42 4.92
N PRO A 396 29.03 -7.78 4.89
CA PRO A 396 29.62 -8.72 5.84
C PRO A 396 29.61 -8.10 7.25
N SER A 397 29.44 -8.94 8.27
CA SER A 397 29.56 -8.57 9.70
C SER A 397 30.96 -8.07 10.05
#